data_AF-A0A959ZK52-F1
#
_entry.id   AF-A0A959ZK52-F1
#
_cell.length_a   1.000
_cell.length_b   1.000
_cell.length_c   1.000
_cell.angle_alpha   90.00
_cell.angle_beta   90.00
_cell.angle_gamma   90.00
#
_symmetry.space_group_name_H-M   'P 1'
#
loop_
_entity.id
_entity.type
_entity.pdbx_description
1 polymer ?
#
loop_
_entity_poly.entity_id
_entity_poly.type
_entity_poly.pdbx_seq_one_letter_code
_entity_poly.pdbx_strand_id
1 'polypeptide(L)'
;QTKAEEETPRDDQGAAVRLPASSCPPASSNCVVARGRVIYVEAVDPDGDGDAHFVTVSEQGVTLPGITIFDVRADLRPDPLPGVGDLVGGAGPVYRGHAGQKQIQVDEFHVAR
;
A
#
# COMPACT_ATOMS: atom_id res chain seq x y z
N GLN A 1 -5.85 -8.77 -53.62
CA GLN A 1 -5.99 -7.33 -53.32
C GLN A 1 -7.23 -7.25 -52.45
N THR A 2 -7.27 -6.83 -51.20
CA THR A 2 -6.46 -5.98 -50.29
C THR A 2 -7.14 -6.22 -48.92
N LYS A 3 -6.59 -6.16 -47.71
CA LYS A 3 -5.46 -5.46 -47.11
C LYS A 3 -5.32 -6.11 -45.72
N ALA A 4 -4.12 -6.54 -45.33
CA ALA A 4 -3.86 -6.91 -43.95
C ALA A 4 -3.98 -5.63 -43.10
N GLU A 5 -4.85 -5.63 -42.09
CA GLU A 5 -4.81 -4.62 -41.05
C GLU A 5 -3.59 -4.92 -40.18
N GLU A 6 -2.58 -4.09 -40.38
CA GLU A 6 -1.36 -3.99 -39.60
C GLU A 6 -1.75 -3.65 -38.16
N GLU A 7 -1.76 -4.66 -37.29
CA GLU A 7 -1.90 -4.47 -35.85
C GLU A 7 -0.70 -3.64 -35.39
N THR A 8 -0.93 -2.34 -35.23
CA THR A 8 0.06 -1.43 -34.66
C THR A 8 0.40 -1.94 -33.26
N PRO A 9 1.67 -2.27 -32.95
CA PRO A 9 2.03 -2.59 -31.58
C PRO A 9 1.70 -1.39 -30.72
N ARG A 10 0.80 -1.58 -29.74
CA ARG A 10 0.58 -0.59 -28.68
C ARG A 10 1.86 -0.54 -27.85
N ASP A 11 2.78 0.33 -28.25
CA ASP A 11 3.86 0.83 -27.41
C ASP A 11 3.24 1.64 -26.26
N ASP A 12 2.64 0.93 -25.30
CA ASP A 12 2.38 1.46 -23.96
C ASP A 12 3.43 0.87 -23.04
N GLN A 13 4.67 1.27 -23.28
CA GLN A 13 5.78 1.10 -22.35
C GLN A 13 5.55 2.08 -21.19
N GLY A 14 4.46 1.88 -20.46
CA GLY A 14 4.21 2.56 -19.20
C GLY A 14 5.40 2.30 -18.31
N ALA A 15 6.09 3.37 -17.90
CA ALA A 15 7.15 3.27 -16.92
C ALA A 15 6.60 2.46 -15.75
N ALA A 16 7.15 1.26 -15.51
CA ALA A 16 6.65 0.39 -14.45
C ALA A 16 6.74 1.17 -13.14
N VAL A 17 5.58 1.53 -12.58
CA VAL A 17 5.43 2.28 -11.33
C VAL A 17 6.33 1.63 -10.28
N ARG A 18 7.34 2.37 -9.80
CA ARG A 18 8.38 1.80 -8.92
C ARG A 18 8.07 2.15 -7.48
N LEU A 19 7.92 1.11 -6.66
CA LEU A 19 7.82 1.24 -5.22
C LEU A 19 9.20 0.95 -4.59
N PRO A 20 9.74 1.87 -3.76
CA PRO A 20 10.93 1.59 -2.97
C PRO A 20 10.77 0.33 -2.11
N ALA A 21 11.87 -0.38 -1.87
CA ALA A 21 11.85 -1.56 -1.01
C ALA A 21 11.81 -1.14 0.46
N SER A 22 10.89 -1.73 1.22
CA SER A 22 10.84 -1.61 2.69
C SER A 22 11.47 -2.84 3.35
N SER A 23 11.89 -2.71 4.60
CA SER A 23 12.54 -3.80 5.32
C SER A 23 12.12 -3.92 6.77
N CYS A 24 12.13 -5.15 7.29
CA CYS A 24 11.94 -5.40 8.71
C CYS A 24 13.30 -5.51 9.41
N PRO A 25 13.48 -4.89 10.59
CA PRO A 25 14.66 -5.11 11.41
C PRO A 25 14.83 -6.60 11.75
N PRO A 26 16.05 -7.18 11.67
CA PRO A 26 16.28 -8.61 11.87
C PRO A 26 15.80 -9.16 13.23
N ALA A 27 15.76 -8.31 14.26
CA ALA A 27 15.36 -8.70 15.60
C ALA A 27 13.84 -8.62 15.85
N SER A 28 13.04 -8.19 14.88
CA SER A 28 11.59 -8.04 15.07
C SER A 28 10.86 -9.37 14.85
N SER A 29 10.07 -9.79 15.83
CA SER A 29 9.33 -11.06 15.80
C SER A 29 7.94 -10.96 15.17
N ASN A 30 7.39 -9.75 15.02
CA ASN A 30 6.06 -9.51 14.47
C ASN A 30 6.04 -8.49 13.34
N CYS A 31 7.20 -8.10 12.79
CA CYS A 31 7.26 -7.21 11.64
C CYS A 31 6.94 -7.94 10.33
N VAL A 32 6.16 -7.29 9.48
CA VAL A 32 5.83 -7.76 8.13
C VAL A 32 6.08 -6.64 7.13
N VAL A 33 6.66 -7.01 5.98
CA VAL A 33 6.72 -6.15 4.79
C VAL A 33 5.55 -6.49 3.88
N ALA A 34 4.80 -5.48 3.46
CA ALA A 34 3.72 -5.67 2.50
C ALA A 34 3.65 -4.53 1.50
N ARG A 35 2.96 -4.80 0.38
CA ARG A 35 2.60 -3.79 -0.61
C ARG A 35 1.21 -4.10 -1.17
N GLY A 36 0.55 -3.11 -1.71
CA GLY A 36 -0.77 -3.29 -2.30
C GLY A 36 -1.28 -2.05 -2.99
N ARG A 37 -2.32 -2.24 -3.81
CA ARG A 37 -3.06 -1.13 -4.41
C ARG A 37 -4.14 -0.66 -3.46
N VAL A 38 -4.20 0.64 -3.22
CA VAL A 38 -5.19 1.26 -2.34
C VAL A 38 -6.59 1.10 -2.93
N ILE A 39 -7.53 0.62 -2.11
CA ILE A 39 -8.96 0.54 -2.44
C ILE A 39 -9.83 1.39 -1.52
N TYR A 40 -9.29 1.82 -0.38
CA TYR A 40 -9.94 2.76 0.52
C TYR A 40 -8.88 3.52 1.32
N VAL A 41 -9.17 4.80 1.58
CA VAL A 41 -8.34 5.70 2.38
C VAL A 41 -9.22 6.32 3.44
N GLU A 42 -8.86 6.13 4.70
CA GLU A 42 -9.39 6.95 5.78
C GLU A 42 -8.56 8.24 5.83
N ALA A 43 -8.99 9.23 5.04
CA ALA A 43 -8.26 10.49 4.89
C ALA A 43 -8.48 11.44 6.07
N VAL A 44 -9.58 11.28 6.80
CA VAL A 44 -9.92 12.04 8.00
C VAL A 44 -9.79 11.09 9.16
N ASP A 45 -8.76 11.29 9.97
CA ASP A 45 -8.58 10.57 11.22
C ASP A 45 -9.75 10.92 12.17
N PRO A 46 -10.61 9.95 12.50
CA PRO A 46 -11.79 10.19 13.33
C PRO A 46 -11.49 10.37 14.83
N ASP A 47 -10.34 9.88 15.32
CA ASP A 47 -10.01 9.89 16.76
C ASP A 47 -9.01 10.98 17.16
N GLY A 48 -8.34 11.60 16.19
CA GLY A 48 -7.63 12.87 16.31
C GLY A 48 -6.13 12.73 16.60
N ASP A 49 -5.54 11.55 16.46
CA ASP A 49 -4.10 11.31 16.62
C ASP A 49 -3.25 11.61 15.35
N GLY A 50 -3.91 11.87 14.23
CA GLY A 50 -3.35 12.31 12.95
C GLY A 50 -2.93 11.17 12.02
N ASP A 51 -3.20 9.92 12.37
CA ASP A 51 -2.86 8.78 11.53
C ASP A 51 -3.62 8.76 10.18
N ALA A 52 -3.23 7.84 9.32
CA ALA A 52 -3.95 7.56 8.09
C ALA A 52 -4.02 6.05 7.86
N HIS A 53 -5.23 5.57 7.59
CA HIS A 53 -5.45 4.16 7.28
C HIS A 53 -5.62 3.94 5.78
N PHE A 54 -4.82 3.03 5.23
CA PHE A 54 -4.90 2.60 3.83
C PHE A 54 -5.30 1.13 3.78
N VAL A 55 -6.47 0.85 3.19
CA VAL A 55 -6.89 -0.52 2.89
C VAL A 55 -6.43 -0.85 1.48
N THR A 56 -5.72 -1.95 1.32
CA THR A 56 -5.13 -2.35 0.04
C THR A 56 -5.52 -3.75 -0.38
N VAL A 57 -5.56 -3.98 -1.70
CA VAL A 57 -5.47 -5.32 -2.27
C VAL A 57 -3.99 -5.70 -2.33
N SER A 58 -3.63 -6.79 -1.66
CA SER A 58 -2.26 -7.17 -1.33
C SER A 58 -2.11 -8.68 -1.30
N GLU A 59 -1.06 -9.20 -1.95
CA GLU A 59 -0.74 -10.63 -1.94
C GLU A 59 -0.40 -11.14 -0.52
N GLN A 60 0.14 -10.26 0.33
CA GLN A 60 0.50 -10.60 1.70
C GLN A 60 -0.73 -10.88 2.59
N GLY A 61 -1.89 -10.28 2.30
CA GLY A 61 -3.15 -10.56 2.97
C GLY A 61 -3.11 -10.53 4.51
N VAL A 62 -2.45 -9.52 5.10
CA VAL A 62 -2.17 -9.49 6.56
C VAL A 62 -3.44 -9.34 7.39
N THR A 63 -4.40 -8.57 6.91
CA THR A 63 -5.66 -8.30 7.59
C THR A 63 -6.67 -9.42 7.33
N LEU A 64 -6.86 -9.74 6.05
CA LEU A 64 -7.71 -10.82 5.52
C LEU A 64 -7.07 -11.36 4.22
N PRO A 65 -7.51 -12.52 3.70
CA PRO A 65 -7.02 -13.00 2.40
C PRO A 65 -7.13 -11.92 1.31
N GLY A 66 -5.99 -11.55 0.73
CA GLY A 66 -5.92 -10.51 -0.31
C GLY A 66 -6.02 -9.07 0.19
N ILE A 67 -6.18 -8.82 1.49
CA ILE A 67 -6.35 -7.49 2.08
C ILE A 67 -5.28 -7.20 3.14
N THR A 68 -4.65 -6.05 3.01
CA THR A 68 -3.71 -5.53 4.01
C THR A 68 -4.08 -4.09 4.35
N ILE A 69 -4.22 -3.80 5.64
CA ILE A 69 -4.37 -2.45 6.18
C ILE A 69 -3.01 -1.94 6.64
N PHE A 70 -2.62 -0.77 6.14
CA PHE A 70 -1.52 0.02 6.65
C PHE A 70 -2.08 1.13 7.55
N ASP A 71 -1.63 1.14 8.79
CA ASP A 71 -1.87 2.17 9.80
C ASP A 71 -0.60 3.04 9.83
N VAL A 72 -0.71 4.25 9.28
CA VAL A 72 0.40 5.16 9.03
C VAL A 72 0.35 6.29 10.05
N ARG A 73 1.32 6.28 10.98
CA ARG A 73 1.49 7.35 11.97
C ARG A 73 1.60 8.72 11.31
N ALA A 74 1.15 9.75 12.01
CA ALA A 74 1.12 11.13 11.53
C ALA A 74 2.47 11.65 10.99
N ASP A 75 3.60 11.23 11.58
CA ASP A 75 4.96 11.63 11.16
C ASP A 75 5.44 10.95 9.87
N LEU A 76 4.79 9.87 9.46
CA LEU A 76 5.04 9.13 8.21
C LEU A 76 3.99 9.43 7.13
N ARG A 77 2.99 10.24 7.45
CA ARG A 77 1.85 10.54 6.58
C ARG A 77 2.32 11.29 5.32
N PRO A 78 2.09 10.75 4.11
CA PRO A 78 2.45 11.45 2.88
C PRO A 78 1.58 12.68 2.65
N ASP A 79 2.18 13.73 2.06
CA ASP A 79 1.46 14.89 1.54
C ASP A 79 1.84 15.11 0.06
N PRO A 80 0.90 14.98 -0.89
CA PRO A 80 -0.51 14.63 -0.70
C PRO A 80 -0.69 13.16 -0.28
N LEU A 81 -1.86 12.85 0.30
CA LEU A 81 -2.23 11.46 0.59
C LEU A 81 -2.40 10.65 -0.70
N PRO A 82 -1.94 9.39 -0.74
CA PRO A 82 -2.28 8.44 -1.79
C PRO A 82 -3.79 8.27 -1.91
N GLY A 83 -4.27 8.17 -3.14
CA GLY A 83 -5.66 7.90 -3.47
C GLY A 83 -5.92 6.43 -3.81
N VAL A 84 -7.18 6.12 -4.12
CA VAL A 84 -7.59 4.82 -4.64
C VAL A 84 -6.87 4.54 -5.97
N GLY A 85 -6.29 3.34 -6.10
CA GLY A 85 -5.54 2.89 -7.28
C GLY A 85 -4.02 2.98 -7.12
N ASP A 86 -3.54 3.85 -6.24
CA ASP A 86 -2.11 4.06 -6.00
C ASP A 86 -1.47 2.81 -5.40
N LEU A 87 -0.22 2.56 -5.80
CA LEU A 87 0.58 1.48 -5.24
C LEU A 87 1.35 2.01 -4.03
N VAL A 88 1.11 1.40 -2.88
CA VAL A 88 1.80 1.72 -1.62
C VAL A 88 2.46 0.47 -1.04
N GLY A 89 3.40 0.67 -0.14
CA GLY A 89 4.00 -0.41 0.63
C GLY A 89 4.74 0.10 1.84
N GLY A 90 5.03 -0.81 2.74
CA GLY A 90 5.66 -0.48 3.99
C GLY A 90 6.08 -1.71 4.78
N ALA A 91 6.73 -1.43 5.89
CA ALA A 91 7.16 -2.43 6.85
C ALA A 91 6.83 -1.96 8.26
N GLY A 92 6.46 -2.89 9.12
CA GLY A 92 6.21 -2.59 10.52
C GLY A 92 5.62 -3.76 11.28
N PRO A 93 5.53 -3.66 12.62
CA PRO A 93 4.87 -4.65 13.46
C PRO A 93 3.38 -4.81 13.09
N VAL A 94 2.91 -6.05 13.17
CA VAL A 94 1.49 -6.37 13.06
C VAL A 94 0.84 -6.29 14.43
N TYR A 95 -0.18 -5.44 14.55
CA TYR A 95 -1.02 -5.29 15.74
C TYR A 95 -2.50 -5.48 15.39
N ARG A 96 -3.35 -5.55 16.43
CA ARG A 96 -4.79 -5.51 16.25
C ARG A 96 -5.28 -4.09 16.45
N GLY A 97 -6.00 -3.56 15.46
CA GLY A 97 -6.71 -2.29 15.59
C GLY A 97 -7.92 -2.40 16.52
N HIS A 98 -8.60 -1.27 16.75
CA HIS A 98 -9.70 -1.17 17.70
C HIS A 98 -10.85 -2.17 17.46
N ALA A 99 -11.19 -2.48 16.20
CA ALA A 99 -12.21 -3.48 15.87
C ALA A 99 -11.67 -4.93 15.82
N GLY A 100 -10.45 -5.16 16.32
CA GLY A 100 -9.81 -6.48 16.42
C GLY A 100 -9.17 -6.99 15.12
N GLN A 101 -9.27 -6.23 14.02
CA GLN A 101 -8.63 -6.53 12.75
C GLN A 101 -7.11 -6.45 12.86
N LYS A 102 -6.37 -7.33 12.16
CA LYS A 102 -4.91 -7.18 12.05
C LYS A 102 -4.56 -6.02 11.11
N GLN A 103 -3.56 -5.23 11.47
CA GLN A 103 -3.02 -4.17 10.63
C GLN A 103 -1.51 -4.06 10.82
N ILE A 104 -0.82 -3.53 9.82
CA ILE A 104 0.59 -3.17 9.92
C ILE A 104 0.64 -1.74 10.43
N GLN A 105 1.16 -1.53 11.64
CA GLN A 105 1.52 -0.20 12.10
C GLN A 105 2.90 0.10 11.51
N VAL A 106 2.95 0.91 10.47
CA VAL A 106 4.19 1.03 9.68
C VAL A 106 5.23 1.89 10.39
N ASP A 107 6.48 1.44 10.30
CA ASP A 107 7.67 2.22 10.64
C ASP A 107 8.33 2.80 9.37
N GLU A 108 8.02 2.23 8.21
CA GLU A 108 8.41 2.72 6.88
C GLU A 108 7.19 2.69 5.96
N PHE A 109 6.91 3.79 5.26
CA PHE A 109 5.82 3.88 4.28
C PHE A 109 6.28 4.53 2.98
N HIS A 110 5.90 3.94 1.86
CA HIS A 110 6.26 4.41 0.54
C HIS A 110 5.06 4.45 -0.39
N VAL A 111 5.05 5.47 -1.24
CA VAL A 111 4.12 5.65 -2.34
C VAL A 111 4.93 5.50 -3.61
N ALA A 112 4.45 4.68 -4.54
CA ALA A 112 5.15 4.50 -5.80
C ALA A 112 5.11 5.79 -6.64
N ARG A 113 6.19 6.03 -7.39
CA ARG A 113 6.34 7.18 -8.30
C ARG A 113 6.44 6.74 -9.75
#